data_AF-A0A432VPY6-F1
#
_entry.id   AF-A0A432VPY6-F1
#
_cell.length_a   1.000
_cell.length_b   1.000
_cell.length_c   1.000
_cell.angle_alpha   90.00
_cell.angle_beta   90.00
_cell.angle_gamma   90.00
#
_symmetry.space_group_name_H-M   'P 1'
#
loop_
_entity.id
_entity.type
_entity.pdbx_description
1 polymer ?
#
loop_
_entity_poly.entity_id
_entity_poly.type
_entity_poly.pdbx_seq_one_letter_code
_entity_poly.pdbx_strand_id
1 'polypeptide(L)'
;MLEFLTDFFALSFFVTFFRFFIWNTVLFDRRKKIMKKLASIDYEYYSDHLPDRFLFLSWQAGRRMARFFRMNTWPGNIPKDIQKDLQENRKFEYVGLVFNWGPPIFYILTLIFMSIPRTPPLAG
;
A
#
# COMPACT_ATOMS: atom_id res chain seq x y z
N MET A 1 -2.61 33.18 8.13
CA MET A 1 -1.52 32.18 8.19
C MET A 1 -2.03 30.81 8.67
N LEU A 2 -2.79 30.75 9.78
CA LEU A 2 -3.36 29.49 10.29
C LEU A 2 -4.37 28.83 9.33
N GLU A 3 -5.23 29.62 8.67
CA GLU A 3 -6.19 29.13 7.66
C GLU A 3 -5.45 28.52 6.46
N PHE A 4 -4.48 29.26 5.90
CA PHE A 4 -3.60 28.76 4.84
C PHE A 4 -2.92 27.43 5.19
N LEU A 5 -2.39 27.29 6.42
CA LEU A 5 -1.78 26.04 6.88
C LEU A 5 -2.82 24.90 6.97
N THR A 6 -4.01 25.20 7.47
CA THR A 6 -5.11 24.21 7.57
C THR A 6 -5.49 23.68 6.18
N ASP A 7 -5.70 24.58 5.22
CA ASP A 7 -6.07 24.23 3.85
C ASP A 7 -4.95 23.46 3.14
N PHE A 8 -3.69 23.85 3.36
CA PHE A 8 -2.53 23.15 2.84
C PHE A 8 -2.44 21.71 3.37
N PHE A 9 -2.65 21.49 4.67
CA PHE A 9 -2.62 20.14 5.25
C PHE A 9 -3.82 19.29 4.81
N ALA A 10 -5.01 19.88 4.70
CA ALA A 10 -6.19 19.18 4.19
C ALA A 10 -6.01 18.75 2.72
N LEU A 11 -5.47 19.63 1.88
CA LEU A 11 -5.13 19.30 0.49
C LEU A 11 -4.04 18.22 0.42
N SER A 12 -3.00 18.34 1.24
CA SER A 12 -1.91 17.36 1.32
C SER A 12 -2.41 15.99 1.77
N PHE A 13 -3.36 15.95 2.72
CA PHE A 13 -4.06 14.73 3.12
C PHE A 13 -4.81 14.13 1.92
N PHE A 14 -5.59 14.91 1.19
CA PHE A 14 -6.34 14.40 0.05
C PHE A 14 -5.42 13.84 -1.05
N VAL A 15 -4.35 14.54 -1.40
CA VAL A 15 -3.37 14.10 -2.41
C VAL A 15 -2.66 12.82 -1.96
N THR A 16 -2.23 12.74 -0.69
CA THR A 16 -1.56 11.55 -0.17
C THR A 16 -2.51 10.37 -0.05
N PHE A 17 -3.77 10.61 0.33
CA PHE A 17 -4.82 9.60 0.37
C PHE A 17 -5.09 9.03 -1.03
N PHE A 18 -5.22 9.86 -2.05
CA PHE A 18 -5.39 9.39 -3.42
C PHE A 18 -4.17 8.58 -3.92
N ARG A 19 -2.95 9.05 -3.61
CA ARG A 19 -1.71 8.30 -3.89
C ARG A 19 -1.68 6.95 -3.20
N PHE A 20 -2.20 6.83 -1.99
CA PHE A 20 -2.33 5.55 -1.28
C PHE A 20 -3.18 4.55 -2.08
N PHE A 21 -4.33 4.95 -2.62
CA PHE A 21 -5.15 4.04 -3.44
C PHE A 21 -4.45 3.63 -4.74
N ILE A 22 -3.83 4.58 -5.45
CA ILE A 22 -3.07 4.28 -6.67
C ILE A 22 -1.95 3.28 -6.35
N TRP A 23 -1.20 3.53 -5.28
CA TRP A 23 -0.09 2.67 -4.89
C TRP A 23 -0.55 1.23 -4.61
N ASN A 24 -1.61 1.09 -3.81
CA ASN A 24 -2.17 -0.23 -3.51
C ASN A 24 -2.68 -0.91 -4.78
N THR A 25 -3.35 -0.19 -5.66
CA THR A 25 -3.85 -0.74 -6.94
C THR A 25 -2.72 -1.25 -7.82
N VAL A 26 -1.64 -0.48 -7.97
CA VAL A 26 -0.44 -0.89 -8.71
C VAL A 26 0.22 -2.10 -8.05
N LEU A 27 0.33 -2.11 -6.72
CA LEU A 27 0.88 -3.25 -5.98
C LEU A 27 0.04 -4.52 -6.22
N PHE A 28 -1.29 -4.41 -6.23
CA PHE A 28 -2.18 -5.52 -6.54
C PHE A 28 -1.98 -6.05 -7.96
N ASP A 29 -1.87 -5.17 -8.96
CA ASP A 29 -1.65 -5.59 -10.35
C ASP A 29 -0.28 -6.30 -10.52
N ARG A 30 0.77 -5.79 -9.88
CA ARG A 30 2.09 -6.44 -9.87
C ARG A 30 2.04 -7.83 -9.25
N ARG A 31 1.42 -7.96 -8.08
CA ARG A 31 1.25 -9.26 -7.41
C ARG A 31 0.45 -10.25 -8.26
N LYS A 32 -0.61 -9.79 -8.94
CA LYS A 32 -1.41 -10.62 -9.86
C LYS A 32 -0.55 -11.18 -10.99
N LYS A 33 0.27 -10.34 -11.62
CA LYS A 33 1.16 -10.76 -12.71
C LYS A 33 2.16 -11.81 -12.23
N ILE A 34 2.75 -11.62 -11.05
CA ILE A 34 3.70 -12.57 -10.47
C ILE A 34 3.01 -13.90 -10.12
N MET A 35 1.82 -13.86 -9.51
CA MET A 35 1.05 -15.08 -9.23
C MET A 35 0.73 -15.86 -10.49
N LYS A 36 0.35 -15.18 -11.58
CA LYS A 36 0.11 -15.85 -12.87
C LYS A 36 1.36 -16.56 -13.39
N LYS A 37 2.55 -15.98 -13.21
CA LYS A 37 3.82 -16.62 -13.58
C LYS A 37 4.15 -17.80 -12.65
N LEU A 38 3.94 -17.67 -11.34
CA LEU A 38 4.16 -18.76 -10.38
C LEU A 38 3.25 -19.96 -10.66
N ALA A 39 1.98 -19.70 -10.93
CA ALA A 39 0.99 -20.71 -11.30
C ALA A 39 1.34 -21.44 -12.62
N SER A 40 2.16 -20.84 -13.48
CA SER A 40 2.61 -21.49 -14.72
C SER A 40 3.76 -22.49 -14.54
N ILE A 41 4.44 -22.45 -13.38
CA ILE A 41 5.54 -23.38 -13.05
C ILE A 41 5.01 -24.57 -12.29
N ASP A 42 4.23 -24.31 -11.25
CA ASP A 42 3.67 -25.32 -10.38
C ASP A 42 2.29 -24.86 -9.92
N TYR A 43 1.31 -25.07 -10.81
CA TYR A 43 -0.06 -24.63 -10.57
C TYR A 43 -0.58 -25.16 -9.23
N GLU A 44 -0.38 -26.45 -8.97
CA GLU A 44 -0.90 -27.16 -7.80
C GLU A 44 -0.29 -26.64 -6.48
N TYR A 45 1.03 -26.45 -6.43
CA TYR A 45 1.67 -25.89 -5.24
C TYR A 45 1.23 -24.45 -4.98
N TYR A 46 1.20 -23.58 -6.00
CA TYR A 46 0.92 -22.16 -5.79
C TYR A 46 -0.58 -21.86 -5.69
N SER A 47 -1.48 -22.63 -6.29
CA SER A 47 -2.94 -22.47 -6.13
C SER A 47 -3.40 -22.84 -4.72
N ASP A 48 -2.74 -23.81 -4.09
CA ASP A 48 -3.06 -24.25 -2.73
C ASP A 48 -2.52 -23.30 -1.65
N HIS A 49 -1.38 -22.66 -1.92
CA HIS A 49 -0.70 -21.79 -0.97
C HIS A 49 -0.99 -20.29 -1.17
N LEU A 50 -1.37 -19.88 -2.39
CA LEU A 50 -1.71 -18.50 -2.74
C LEU A 50 -3.17 -18.45 -3.23
N PRO A 51 -3.98 -17.52 -2.72
CA PRO A 51 -5.40 -17.48 -3.05
C PRO A 51 -5.63 -17.20 -4.55
N ASP A 52 -6.20 -18.18 -5.26
CA ASP A 52 -6.47 -18.13 -6.70
C ASP A 52 -7.57 -17.11 -7.06
N ARG A 53 -8.42 -16.74 -6.09
CA ARG A 53 -9.53 -15.79 -6.28
C ARG A 53 -9.26 -14.47 -5.58
N PHE A 54 -9.44 -13.41 -6.36
CA PHE A 54 -9.31 -11.98 -6.07
C PHE A 54 -10.09 -11.46 -4.85
N LEU A 55 -10.94 -12.29 -4.24
CA LEU A 55 -11.65 -11.93 -3.04
C LEU A 55 -10.77 -12.22 -1.84
N PHE A 56 -10.04 -11.18 -1.42
CA PHE A 56 -9.45 -10.98 -0.09
C PHE A 56 -10.52 -11.01 1.04
N LEU A 57 -11.53 -11.90 0.96
CA LEU A 57 -12.58 -12.01 1.96
C LEU A 57 -12.04 -12.56 3.28
N SER A 58 -10.93 -13.32 3.26
CA SER A 58 -10.24 -13.69 4.50
C SER A 58 -8.99 -12.84 4.70
N TRP A 59 -9.02 -12.03 5.76
CA TRP A 59 -7.86 -11.30 6.29
C TRP A 59 -6.62 -12.21 6.47
N GLN A 60 -6.85 -13.50 6.77
CA GLN A 60 -5.81 -14.52 6.85
C GLN A 60 -5.16 -14.83 5.49
N ALA A 61 -5.92 -14.96 4.40
CA ALA A 61 -5.34 -15.14 3.06
C ALA A 61 -4.52 -13.92 2.65
N GLY A 62 -5.00 -12.71 2.95
CA GLY A 62 -4.24 -11.49 2.69
C GLY A 62 -2.92 -11.42 3.44
N ARG A 63 -2.91 -11.83 4.72
CA ARG A 63 -1.67 -11.93 5.53
C ARG A 63 -0.70 -12.97 4.99
N ARG A 64 -1.18 -14.15 4.58
CA ARG A 64 -0.34 -15.20 3.99
C ARG A 64 0.31 -14.74 2.69
N MET A 65 -0.47 -14.12 1.81
CA MET A 65 0.02 -13.56 0.55
C MET A 65 1.05 -12.44 0.79
N ALA A 66 0.74 -11.47 1.68
CA ALA A 66 1.69 -10.42 2.03
C ALA A 66 2.99 -10.99 2.64
N ARG A 67 2.90 -12.06 3.44
CA ARG A 67 4.08 -12.74 3.98
C ARG A 67 4.92 -13.35 2.87
N PHE A 68 4.30 -14.06 1.92
CA PHE A 68 4.99 -14.66 0.78
C PHE A 68 5.78 -13.62 -0.03
N PHE A 69 5.15 -12.50 -0.41
CA PHE A 69 5.82 -11.45 -1.20
C PHE A 69 6.92 -10.68 -0.45
N ARG A 70 6.95 -10.79 0.89
CA ARG A 70 7.97 -10.16 1.75
C ARG A 70 9.11 -11.09 2.15
N MET A 71 9.05 -12.37 1.77
CA MET A 71 10.12 -13.32 2.08
C MET A 71 11.46 -12.90 1.44
N ASN A 72 12.55 -13.36 2.07
CA ASN A 72 13.90 -13.20 1.51
C ASN A 72 14.26 -14.30 0.54
N THR A 73 13.70 -15.49 0.75
CA THR A 73 13.86 -16.68 -0.06
C THR A 73 12.50 -17.34 -0.21
N TRP A 74 12.17 -17.79 -1.41
CA TRP A 74 10.90 -18.44 -1.70
C TRP A 74 11.09 -19.95 -1.78
N PRO A 75 10.11 -20.75 -1.34
CA PRO A 75 10.18 -22.20 -1.43
C PRO A 75 10.09 -22.66 -2.90
N GLY A 76 10.75 -23.77 -3.22
CA GLY A 76 10.74 -24.38 -4.54
C GLY A 76 11.80 -23.84 -5.51
N ASN A 77 11.90 -24.47 -6.67
CA ASN A 77 12.84 -24.08 -7.73
C ASN A 77 12.23 -23.00 -8.63
N ILE A 78 12.20 -21.75 -8.14
CA ILE A 78 11.65 -20.62 -8.89
C ILE A 78 12.66 -20.12 -9.92
N PRO A 79 12.30 -20.00 -11.20
CA PRO A 79 13.10 -19.38 -12.25
C PRO A 79 13.61 -17.98 -11.89
N LYS A 80 14.83 -17.64 -12.34
CA LYS A 80 15.51 -16.38 -11.98
C LYS A 80 14.74 -15.12 -12.40
N ASP A 81 13.97 -15.19 -13.49
CA ASP A 81 13.13 -14.09 -13.97
C ASP A 81 12.01 -13.75 -12.97
N ILE A 82 11.33 -14.76 -12.42
CA ILE A 82 10.28 -14.56 -11.41
C ILE A 82 10.88 -14.14 -10.08
N GLN A 83 12.05 -14.67 -9.70
CA GLN A 83 12.76 -14.21 -8.51
C GLN A 83 13.07 -12.70 -8.60
N LYS A 84 13.47 -12.21 -9.78
CA LYS A 84 13.70 -10.79 -10.00
C LYS A 84 12.41 -9.99 -9.82
N ASP A 85 11.31 -10.43 -10.41
CA ASP A 85 10.00 -9.77 -10.24
C ASP A 85 9.55 -9.73 -8.78
N LEU A 86 9.76 -10.82 -8.03
CA LEU A 86 9.45 -10.92 -6.61
C LEU A 86 10.30 -9.95 -5.77
N GLN A 87 11.60 -9.85 -6.06
CA GLN A 87 12.50 -8.90 -5.39
C GLN A 87 12.11 -7.44 -5.69
N GLU A 88 11.77 -7.13 -6.93
CA GLU A 88 11.31 -5.79 -7.31
C GLU A 88 9.98 -5.44 -6.65
N ASN A 89 9.05 -6.40 -6.58
CA ASN A 89 7.80 -6.23 -5.84
C ASN A 89 8.07 -5.99 -4.35
N ARG A 90 9.00 -6.71 -3.74
CA ARG A 90 9.37 -6.50 -2.33
C ARG A 90 9.93 -5.09 -2.08
N LYS A 91 10.81 -4.60 -2.97
CA LYS A 91 11.30 -3.21 -2.91
C LYS A 91 10.16 -2.21 -3.03
N PHE A 92 9.24 -2.46 -3.96
CA PHE A 92 8.04 -1.63 -4.13
C PHE A 92 7.16 -1.64 -2.88
N GLU A 93 6.94 -2.79 -2.25
CA GLU A 93 6.19 -2.84 -0.97
C GLU A 93 6.86 -2.02 0.12
N TYR A 94 8.19 -2.09 0.24
CA TYR A 94 8.92 -1.35 1.26
C TYR A 94 8.80 0.16 1.07
N VAL A 95 8.95 0.63 -0.16
CA VAL A 95 8.73 2.03 -0.53
C VAL A 95 7.28 2.45 -0.26
N GLY A 96 6.32 1.58 -0.58
CA GLY A 96 4.91 1.78 -0.31
C GLY A 96 4.57 1.91 1.18
N LEU A 97 5.23 1.13 2.04
CA LEU A 97 5.04 1.23 3.48
C LEU A 97 5.37 2.64 3.98
N VAL A 98 6.43 3.27 3.46
CA VAL A 98 6.80 4.65 3.82
C VAL A 98 5.73 5.64 3.34
N PHE A 99 5.28 5.52 2.09
CA PHE A 99 4.24 6.42 1.56
C PHE A 99 2.88 6.25 2.24
N ASN A 100 2.56 5.04 2.71
CA ASN A 100 1.31 4.75 3.41
C ASN A 100 1.20 5.43 4.78
N TRP A 101 2.31 5.94 5.35
CA TRP A 101 2.28 6.78 6.54
C TRP A 101 1.92 8.25 6.26
N GLY A 102 2.00 8.71 5.01
CA GLY A 102 1.65 10.08 4.64
C GLY A 102 0.24 10.49 5.05
N PRO A 103 -0.82 9.75 4.62
CA PRO A 103 -2.20 10.10 4.95
C PRO A 103 -2.50 10.23 6.46
N PRO A 104 -2.14 9.27 7.34
CA PRO A 104 -2.41 9.42 8.77
C PRO A 104 -1.64 10.60 9.38
N ILE A 105 -0.41 10.88 8.94
CA ILE A 105 0.36 12.03 9.40
C ILE A 105 -0.35 13.34 9.03
N PHE A 106 -0.73 13.52 7.77
CA PHE A 106 -1.41 14.73 7.31
C PHE A 106 -2.80 14.88 7.92
N TYR A 107 -3.51 13.78 8.18
CA TYR A 107 -4.78 13.79 8.90
C TYR A 107 -4.62 14.31 10.33
N ILE A 108 -3.66 13.77 11.10
CA ILE A 108 -3.40 14.20 12.48
C ILE A 108 -2.98 15.67 12.51
N LEU A 109 -2.08 16.09 11.60
CA LEU A 109 -1.69 17.49 11.50
C LEU A 109 -2.89 18.39 11.21
N THR A 110 -3.77 18.00 10.27
CA THR A 110 -4.99 18.76 9.96
C THR A 110 -5.87 18.93 11.20
N LEU A 111 -6.07 17.87 12.00
CA LEU A 111 -6.84 17.94 13.25
C LEU A 111 -6.20 18.87 14.28
N ILE A 112 -4.88 18.82 14.45
CA ILE A 112 -4.15 19.70 15.37
C ILE A 112 -4.35 21.16 14.96
N PHE A 113 -4.17 21.49 13.68
CA PHE A 113 -4.30 22.86 13.19
C PHE A 113 -5.75 23.37 13.22
N MET A 114 -6.74 22.51 13.00
CA MET A 114 -8.17 22.86 13.16
C MET A 114 -8.57 23.12 14.62
N SER A 115 -7.84 22.54 15.59
CA SER A 115 -8.15 22.66 17.02
C SER A 115 -7.59 23.95 17.64
N ILE A 116 -6.78 24.72 16.91
CA ILE A 116 -6.21 25.98 17.39
C ILE A 116 -7.30 27.08 17.29
N PRO A 117 -7.64 27.77 18.40
CA PRO A 117 -8.69 28.78 18.40
C PRO A 117 -8.36 29.92 17.44
N ARG A 118 -9.30 30.20 16.53
CA ARG A 118 -9.22 31.32 15.59
C ARG A 118 -9.78 32.55 16.29
N THR A 119 -8.97 33.61 16.41
CA THR A 119 -9.51 34.91 16.83
C THR A 119 -10.58 35.32 15.83
N PRO A 120 -11.82 35.60 16.28
CA PRO A 120 -12.86 36.08 15.37
C PRO A 120 -12.38 37.36 14.70
N PRO A 121 -12.77 37.61 13.43
CA PRO A 121 -12.50 38.90 12.81
C PRO A 121 -13.08 39.99 13.73
N LEU A 122 -12.27 41.00 14.04
CA LEU A 122 -12.75 42.20 14.72
C LEU A 122 -13.95 42.71 13.92
N ALA A 123 -15.14 42.66 14.52
CA ALA A 123 -16.34 43.24 13.93
C ALA A 123 -16.08 44.74 13.76
N GLY A 124 -15.78 45.12 12.52
CA GLY A 124 -15.65 46.51 12.06
C GLY A 124 -16.95 46.96 11.43
#